data_AF-A0A1S3PIU5-F1
#
_entry.id   AF-A0A1S3PIU5-F1
#
_cell.length_a   1.000
_cell.length_b   1.000
_cell.length_c   1.000
_cell.angle_alpha   90.00
_cell.angle_beta   90.00
_cell.angle_gamma   90.00
#
_symmetry.space_group_name_H-M   'P 1'
#
loop_
_entity.id
_entity.type
_entity.pdbx_description
1 polymer ?
#
loop_
_entity_poly.entity_id
_entity_poly.type
_entity_poly.pdbx_seq_one_letter_code
_entity_poly.pdbx_strand_id
1 'polypeptide(L)'
;MLSTGGKLSQVDPAVFYWLDQDCSVTGVLACHVDDFIWGGSQTFATTVIPHLKSVFQVGREEHDNFCYVGIEFITVDGTILMQQESYIKNLQPIHMDSSRAVQRNSPLCGIEADQLRSKIGQIVWVARQSRPDLMFDGCNLASNTKHATVQTIHEANKVVRKLKSQQVTLKFQHVGKDDSLKLVVFSDASLGNLTDGGTQGGHLIVLMGEGGIFSPICWQSKRIRRVVRSTLAGETLALADGIDNAIFLATLFSELTTGETKRHILPVVCVTDNYSLVDALKSTKSVTEKRLRLEISSIKELIQAQRIQRILWSTTKEQLADCLTEKGASGLVLLQALSNGKWQLE
;
A
#
# COMPACT_ATOMS: atom_id res chain seq x y z
N MET A 1 -10.81 13.53 22.51
CA MET A 1 -9.48 13.72 21.90
C MET A 1 -8.93 15.12 22.19
N LEU A 2 -9.52 16.20 21.66
CA LEU A 2 -8.97 17.56 21.85
C LEU A 2 -8.93 18.02 23.33
N SER A 3 -9.92 17.62 24.13
CA SER A 3 -9.98 17.94 25.56
C SER A 3 -8.85 17.35 26.39
N THR A 4 -8.14 16.33 25.89
CA THR A 4 -6.99 15.71 26.56
C THR A 4 -5.65 16.26 26.06
N GLY A 5 -5.66 17.40 25.35
CA GLY A 5 -4.46 18.01 24.77
C GLY A 5 -4.05 17.40 23.41
N GLY A 6 -4.88 16.53 22.83
CA GLY A 6 -4.61 15.95 21.52
C GLY A 6 -4.77 16.98 20.41
N LYS A 7 -3.90 16.91 19.42
CA LYS A 7 -3.97 17.68 18.17
C LYS A 7 -4.50 16.79 17.06
N LEU A 8 -5.44 17.30 16.28
CA LEU A 8 -5.86 16.66 15.03
C LEU A 8 -4.76 16.84 13.98
N SER A 9 -4.39 15.77 13.28
CA SER A 9 -3.42 15.85 12.18
C SER A 9 -3.94 16.74 11.06
N GLN A 10 -3.05 17.61 10.56
CA GLN A 10 -3.31 18.46 9.41
C GLN A 10 -3.26 17.67 8.09
N VAL A 11 -2.60 16.51 8.12
CA VAL A 11 -2.37 15.66 6.96
C VAL A 11 -3.44 14.58 6.84
N ASP A 12 -3.79 13.91 7.95
CA ASP A 12 -4.82 12.86 8.00
C ASP A 12 -5.90 13.18 9.05
N PRO A 13 -7.14 13.50 8.65
CA PRO A 13 -8.21 13.89 9.59
C PRO A 13 -8.71 12.73 10.47
N ALA A 14 -8.25 11.50 10.26
CA ALA A 14 -8.55 10.36 11.13
C ALA A 14 -7.51 10.18 12.25
N VAL A 15 -6.43 10.97 12.27
CA VAL A 15 -5.29 10.79 13.18
C VAL A 15 -5.19 11.94 14.18
N PHE A 16 -4.96 11.60 15.44
CA PHE A 16 -4.66 12.52 16.53
C PHE A 16 -3.29 12.20 17.12
N TYR A 17 -2.59 13.22 17.61
CA TYR A 17 -1.31 13.05 18.30
C TYR A 17 -1.18 13.99 19.51
N TRP A 18 -0.31 13.63 20.45
CA TRP A 18 -0.04 14.39 21.68
C TRP A 18 1.43 14.75 21.74
N LEU A 19 1.73 15.96 22.23
CA LEU A 19 3.09 16.46 22.39
C LEU A 19 3.44 16.60 23.87
N ASP A 20 4.71 16.37 24.21
CA ASP A 20 5.26 16.81 25.50
C ASP A 20 5.64 18.31 25.49
N GLN A 21 6.26 18.75 26.58
CA GLN A 21 6.73 20.12 26.77
C GLN A 21 7.84 20.51 25.78
N ASP A 22 8.59 19.53 25.28
CA ASP A 22 9.68 19.72 24.32
C ASP A 22 9.19 19.64 22.85
N CYS A 23 7.87 19.58 22.64
CA CYS A 23 7.21 19.41 21.34
C CYS A 23 7.55 18.08 20.64
N SER A 24 7.91 17.04 21.38
CA SER A 24 8.08 15.68 20.85
C SER A 24 6.77 14.92 20.94
N VAL A 25 6.47 14.09 19.93
CA VAL A 25 5.24 13.29 19.92
C VAL A 25 5.33 12.17 20.96
N THR A 26 4.38 12.16 21.90
CA THR A 26 4.31 11.18 23.01
C THR A 26 3.28 10.09 22.80
N GLY A 27 2.36 10.27 21.85
CA GLY A 27 1.34 9.30 21.50
C GLY A 27 0.59 9.68 20.23
N VAL A 28 0.15 8.66 19.51
CA VAL A 28 -0.63 8.75 18.28
C VAL A 28 -1.85 7.85 18.42
N LEU A 29 -2.99 8.32 17.95
CA LEU A 29 -4.24 7.58 17.93
C LEU A 29 -4.91 7.78 16.57
N ALA A 30 -5.23 6.69 15.89
CA ALA A 30 -6.01 6.68 14.68
C ALA A 30 -7.43 6.19 14.98
N CYS A 31 -8.42 6.86 14.40
CA CYS A 31 -9.84 6.54 14.53
C CYS A 31 -10.34 5.86 13.25
N HIS A 32 -11.08 4.77 13.39
CA HIS A 32 -11.80 4.15 12.29
C HIS A 32 -13.24 3.86 12.71
N VAL A 33 -14.15 4.77 12.33
CA VAL A 33 -15.57 4.72 12.72
C VAL A 33 -15.67 4.69 14.25
N ASP A 34 -16.04 3.55 14.84
CA ASP A 34 -16.24 3.35 16.28
C ASP A 34 -15.01 2.75 16.97
N ASP A 35 -13.99 2.32 16.21
CA ASP A 35 -12.79 1.68 16.71
C ASP A 35 -11.60 2.65 16.75
N PHE A 36 -10.68 2.41 17.69
CA PHE A 36 -9.44 3.19 17.83
C PHE A 36 -8.23 2.26 17.87
N ILE A 37 -7.15 2.69 17.24
CA ILE A 37 -5.82 2.09 17.41
C ILE A 37 -4.86 3.18 17.85
N TRP A 38 -3.99 2.88 18.80
CA TRP A 38 -3.06 3.87 19.35
C TRP A 38 -1.71 3.25 19.69
N GLY A 39 -0.70 4.11 19.76
CA GLY A 39 0.65 3.78 20.23
C GLY A 39 1.30 5.01 20.85
N GLY A 40 2.17 4.83 21.83
CA GLY A 40 2.81 5.96 22.50
C GLY A 40 3.64 5.57 23.71
N SER A 41 4.15 6.59 24.39
CA SER A 41 4.90 6.50 25.64
C SER A 41 4.07 5.93 26.79
N GLN A 42 4.75 5.44 27.83
CA GLN A 42 4.10 5.00 29.07
C GLN A 42 3.25 6.12 29.71
N THR A 43 3.70 7.37 29.62
CA THR A 43 2.96 8.52 30.13
C THR A 43 1.66 8.70 29.36
N PHE A 44 1.70 8.63 28.03
CA PHE A 44 0.50 8.71 27.20
C PHE A 44 -0.50 7.59 27.53
N ALA A 45 -0.01 6.36 27.64
CA ALA A 45 -0.82 5.18 27.97
C ALA A 45 -1.48 5.26 29.35
N THR A 46 -0.81 5.86 30.34
CA THR A 46 -1.31 5.91 31.74
C THR A 46 -2.10 7.17 32.08
N THR A 47 -1.97 8.25 31.29
CA THR A 47 -2.62 9.54 31.58
C THR A 47 -3.72 9.91 30.59
N VAL A 48 -3.49 9.68 29.29
CA VAL A 48 -4.43 10.09 28.23
C VAL A 48 -5.45 9.01 27.95
N ILE A 49 -5.01 7.77 27.71
CA ILE A 49 -5.89 6.65 27.33
C ILE A 49 -7.00 6.40 28.37
N PRO A 50 -6.75 6.39 29.70
CA PRO A 50 -7.82 6.18 30.67
C PRO A 50 -8.91 7.26 30.64
N HIS A 51 -8.55 8.52 30.37
CA HIS A 51 -9.53 9.60 30.20
C HIS A 51 -10.34 9.43 28.91
N LEU A 52 -9.70 9.02 27.82
CA LEU A 52 -10.43 8.75 26.57
C LEU A 52 -11.43 7.60 26.77
N LYS A 53 -11.03 6.53 27.47
CA LYS A 53 -11.90 5.40 27.78
C LYS A 53 -13.13 5.80 28.60
N SER A 54 -12.98 6.70 29.57
CA SER A 54 -14.12 7.14 30.39
C SER A 54 -15.14 7.97 29.60
N VAL A 55 -14.67 8.73 28.60
CA VAL A 55 -15.52 9.57 27.74
C VAL A 55 -16.20 8.74 26.65
N PHE A 56 -15.47 7.87 25.97
CA PHE A 56 -15.96 7.11 24.82
C PHE A 56 -16.58 5.75 25.19
N GLN A 57 -16.62 5.37 26.47
CA GLN A 57 -17.16 4.10 26.95
C GLN A 57 -16.59 2.88 26.21
N VAL A 58 -15.27 2.88 26.02
CA VAL A 58 -14.56 1.82 25.28
C VAL A 58 -14.76 0.46 25.95
N GLY A 59 -15.43 -0.45 25.26
CA GLY A 59 -15.87 -1.75 25.83
C GLY A 59 -14.77 -2.81 25.95
N ARG A 60 -13.75 -2.77 25.07
CA ARG A 60 -12.63 -3.71 25.09
C ARG A 60 -11.33 -2.98 24.75
N GLU A 61 -10.28 -3.26 25.51
CA GLU A 61 -8.91 -2.83 25.23
C GLU A 61 -8.05 -4.08 25.18
N GLU A 62 -7.22 -4.18 24.15
CA GLU A 62 -6.29 -5.29 23.96
C GLU A 62 -4.92 -4.72 23.60
N HIS A 63 -3.87 -5.40 24.04
CA HIS A 63 -2.48 -5.02 23.80
C HIS A 63 -1.71 -6.21 23.23
N ASP A 64 -0.67 -5.92 22.48
CA ASP A 64 0.29 -6.84 21.87
C ASP A 64 -0.30 -7.82 20.85
N ASN A 65 -1.37 -8.53 21.20
CA ASN A 65 -2.07 -9.53 20.40
C ASN A 65 -3.56 -9.20 20.35
N PHE A 66 -4.03 -8.66 19.22
CA PHE A 66 -5.41 -8.20 19.09
C PHE A 66 -5.91 -8.27 17.65
N CYS A 67 -7.22 -8.18 17.49
CA CYS A 67 -7.87 -8.09 16.18
C CYS A 67 -8.54 -6.73 16.03
N TYR A 68 -8.07 -5.92 15.08
CA TYR A 68 -8.62 -4.60 14.78
C TYR A 68 -9.23 -4.64 13.39
N VAL A 69 -10.55 -4.40 13.29
CA VAL A 69 -11.33 -4.44 12.04
C VAL A 69 -11.13 -5.69 11.18
N GLY A 70 -10.86 -6.84 11.80
CA GLY A 70 -10.57 -8.10 11.09
C GLY A 70 -9.13 -8.24 10.59
N ILE A 71 -8.21 -7.43 11.13
CA ILE A 71 -6.76 -7.52 10.95
C ILE A 71 -6.15 -7.96 12.27
N GLU A 72 -5.38 -9.05 12.23
CA GLU A 72 -4.70 -9.64 13.37
C GLU A 72 -3.33 -8.99 13.51
N PHE A 73 -3.07 -8.44 14.70
CA PHE A 73 -1.78 -7.90 15.10
C PHE A 73 -1.21 -8.77 16.21
N ILE A 74 0.07 -9.16 16.06
CA ILE A 74 0.78 -10.02 17.01
C ILE A 74 2.15 -9.41 17.26
N THR A 75 2.48 -9.11 18.51
CA THR A 75 3.78 -8.51 18.86
C THR A 75 4.71 -9.59 19.40
N VAL A 76 5.88 -9.74 18.77
CA VAL A 76 6.92 -10.71 19.14
C VAL A 76 8.26 -9.99 19.15
N ASP A 77 8.92 -9.94 20.31
CA ASP A 77 10.27 -9.37 20.48
C ASP A 77 10.43 -7.96 19.86
N GLY A 78 9.43 -7.09 20.08
CA GLY A 78 9.43 -5.71 19.55
C GLY A 78 9.13 -5.59 18.04
N THR A 79 8.79 -6.70 17.38
CA THR A 79 8.29 -6.74 16.00
C THR A 79 6.78 -6.91 16.02
N ILE A 80 6.07 -6.11 15.21
CA ILE A 80 4.63 -6.28 15.00
C ILE A 80 4.42 -7.10 13.73
N LEU A 81 3.69 -8.20 13.87
CA LEU A 81 3.24 -9.06 12.78
C LEU A 81 1.78 -8.73 12.46
N MET A 82 1.49 -8.50 11.18
CA MET A 82 0.14 -8.17 10.71
C MET A 82 -0.33 -9.19 9.67
N GLN A 83 -1.52 -9.75 9.87
CA GLN A 83 -2.11 -10.75 8.98
C GLN A 83 -3.65 -10.75 9.04
N GLN A 84 -4.30 -11.54 8.19
CA GLN A 84 -5.77 -11.69 8.16
C GLN A 84 -6.18 -13.16 8.04
N GLU A 85 -5.50 -14.05 8.76
CA GLU A 85 -5.62 -15.50 8.57
C GLU A 85 -7.04 -16.00 8.89
N SER A 86 -7.64 -15.56 10.00
CA SER A 86 -9.01 -15.96 10.35
C SER A 86 -10.03 -15.48 9.33
N TYR A 87 -9.87 -14.25 8.81
CA TYR A 87 -10.75 -13.73 7.77
C TYR A 87 -10.62 -14.55 6.47
N ILE A 88 -9.38 -14.83 6.04
CA ILE A 88 -9.09 -15.62 4.84
C ILE A 88 -9.64 -17.04 4.94
N LYS A 89 -9.47 -17.72 6.08
CA LYS A 89 -10.03 -19.07 6.32
C LYS A 89 -11.54 -19.11 6.09
N ASN A 90 -12.24 -18.08 6.54
CA ASN A 90 -13.69 -17.95 6.43
C ASN A 90 -14.19 -17.55 5.04
N LEU A 91 -13.33 -17.08 4.13
CA LEU A 91 -13.73 -16.73 2.76
C LEU A 91 -14.23 -17.97 1.99
N GLN A 92 -15.50 -18.00 1.61
CA GLN A 92 -16.02 -19.11 0.79
C GLN A 92 -15.98 -18.77 -0.71
N PRO A 93 -15.52 -19.66 -1.59
CA PRO A 93 -15.70 -19.49 -3.02
C PRO A 93 -17.18 -19.33 -3.38
N ILE A 94 -17.47 -18.61 -4.46
CA ILE A 94 -18.82 -18.55 -5.03
C ILE A 94 -19.18 -19.95 -5.55
N HIS A 95 -20.25 -20.52 -5.01
CA HIS A 95 -20.77 -21.80 -5.47
C HIS A 95 -21.46 -21.64 -6.83
N MET A 96 -21.23 -22.58 -7.73
CA MET A 96 -21.90 -22.66 -9.03
C MET A 96 -22.24 -24.11 -9.32
N ASP A 97 -23.46 -24.36 -9.80
CA ASP A 97 -23.86 -25.67 -10.30
C ASP A 97 -22.95 -26.12 -11.45
N SER A 98 -22.66 -27.42 -11.53
CA SER A 98 -21.75 -27.96 -12.54
C SER A 98 -22.15 -27.61 -13.98
N SER A 99 -23.46 -27.60 -14.27
CA SER A 99 -24.00 -27.23 -15.58
C SER A 99 -23.82 -25.74 -15.90
N ARG A 100 -23.79 -24.89 -14.87
CA ARG A 100 -23.55 -23.45 -15.01
C ARG A 100 -22.06 -23.13 -15.11
N ALA A 101 -21.23 -23.81 -14.32
CA ALA A 101 -19.79 -23.60 -14.24
C ALA A 101 -19.06 -23.82 -15.57
N VAL A 102 -19.58 -24.68 -16.46
CA VAL A 102 -19.01 -24.92 -17.80
C VAL A 102 -19.29 -23.80 -18.80
N GLN A 103 -20.29 -22.94 -18.55
CA GLN A 103 -20.73 -21.88 -19.47
C GLN A 103 -19.87 -20.60 -19.35
N ARG A 104 -18.54 -20.75 -19.47
CA ARG A 104 -17.55 -19.70 -19.13
C ARG A 104 -17.81 -18.32 -19.73
N ASN A 105 -18.28 -18.26 -20.98
CA ASN A 105 -18.50 -17.00 -21.69
C ASN A 105 -19.90 -16.43 -21.48
N SER A 106 -20.79 -17.14 -20.78
CA SER A 106 -22.14 -16.65 -20.52
C SER A 106 -22.10 -15.42 -19.60
N PRO A 107 -22.89 -14.38 -19.90
CA PRO A 107 -23.13 -13.28 -18.96
C PRO A 107 -23.68 -13.80 -17.63
N LEU A 108 -23.37 -13.10 -16.55
CA LEU A 108 -23.91 -13.38 -15.21
C LEU A 108 -25.37 -12.92 -15.08
N CYS A 109 -26.16 -13.68 -14.31
CA CYS A 109 -27.48 -13.22 -13.86
C CYS A 109 -27.33 -12.22 -12.68
N GLY A 110 -28.43 -11.58 -12.26
CA GLY A 110 -28.40 -10.59 -11.18
C GLY A 110 -27.81 -11.12 -9.87
N ILE A 111 -28.23 -12.32 -9.46
CA ILE A 111 -27.75 -12.97 -8.23
C ILE A 111 -26.25 -13.28 -8.31
N GLU A 112 -25.79 -13.85 -9.43
CA GLU A 112 -24.38 -14.14 -9.67
C GLU A 112 -23.52 -12.87 -9.66
N ALA A 113 -24.03 -11.78 -10.26
CA ALA A 113 -23.35 -10.50 -10.28
C ALA A 113 -23.25 -9.87 -8.88
N ASP A 114 -24.28 -10.00 -8.03
CA ASP A 114 -24.26 -9.53 -6.64
C ASP A 114 -23.26 -10.34 -5.79
N GLN A 115 -23.26 -11.67 -5.94
CA GLN A 115 -22.28 -12.55 -5.30
C GLN A 115 -20.85 -12.22 -5.72
N LEU A 116 -20.63 -11.97 -7.02
CA LEU A 116 -19.34 -11.55 -7.54
C LEU A 116 -18.91 -10.21 -6.95
N ARG A 117 -19.78 -9.20 -6.94
CA ARG A 117 -19.47 -7.88 -6.37
C ARG A 117 -19.10 -7.97 -4.89
N SER A 118 -19.87 -8.73 -4.11
CA SER A 118 -19.55 -9.02 -2.70
C SER A 118 -18.18 -9.69 -2.56
N LYS A 119 -17.91 -10.72 -3.38
CA LYS A 119 -16.62 -11.43 -3.34
C LYS A 119 -15.43 -10.55 -3.71
N ILE A 120 -15.57 -9.70 -4.72
CA ILE A 120 -14.55 -8.73 -5.12
C ILE A 120 -14.24 -7.79 -3.96
N GLY A 121 -15.25 -7.27 -3.27
CA GLY A 121 -15.05 -6.42 -2.08
C GLY A 121 -14.22 -7.12 -1.01
N GLN A 122 -14.52 -8.40 -0.74
CA GLN A 122 -13.77 -9.20 0.23
C GLN A 122 -12.32 -9.47 -0.21
N ILE A 123 -12.07 -9.72 -1.50
CA ILE A 123 -10.71 -9.90 -2.05
C ILE A 123 -9.92 -8.59 -1.95
N VAL A 124 -10.52 -7.47 -2.38
CA VAL A 124 -9.88 -6.15 -2.35
C VAL A 124 -9.56 -5.73 -0.91
N TRP A 125 -10.45 -6.03 0.05
CA TRP A 125 -10.19 -5.81 1.47
C TRP A 125 -8.88 -6.49 1.91
N VAL A 126 -8.74 -7.79 1.65
CA VAL A 126 -7.53 -8.53 2.05
C VAL A 126 -6.30 -8.05 1.28
N ALA A 127 -6.43 -7.84 -0.03
CA ALA A 127 -5.34 -7.37 -0.87
C ALA A 127 -4.79 -6.00 -0.42
N ARG A 128 -5.67 -5.11 0.02
CA ARG A 128 -5.31 -3.76 0.48
C ARG A 128 -4.69 -3.73 1.87
N GLN A 129 -5.06 -4.67 2.75
CA GLN A 129 -4.63 -4.64 4.15
C GLN A 129 -3.44 -5.56 4.43
N SER A 130 -3.38 -6.77 3.86
CA SER A 130 -2.36 -7.77 4.23
C SER A 130 -1.74 -8.56 3.07
N ARG A 131 -2.30 -8.46 1.86
CA ARG A 131 -1.89 -9.26 0.70
C ARG A 131 -1.53 -8.40 -0.52
N PRO A 132 -0.44 -7.62 -0.44
CA PRO A 132 -0.02 -6.76 -1.54
C PRO A 132 0.21 -7.54 -2.85
N ASP A 133 0.64 -8.81 -2.77
CA ASP A 133 0.83 -9.71 -3.91
C ASP A 133 -0.44 -10.02 -4.73
N LEU A 134 -1.61 -9.63 -4.21
CA LEU A 134 -2.92 -9.81 -4.86
C LEU A 134 -3.60 -8.50 -5.21
N MET A 135 -2.92 -7.36 -5.04
CA MET A 135 -3.51 -6.04 -5.29
C MET A 135 -3.91 -5.88 -6.77
N PHE A 136 -3.10 -6.41 -7.70
CA PHE A 136 -3.46 -6.49 -9.12
C PHE A 136 -4.74 -7.32 -9.35
N ASP A 137 -4.78 -8.54 -8.81
CA ASP A 137 -5.89 -9.47 -8.99
C ASP A 137 -7.22 -8.84 -8.55
N GLY A 138 -7.24 -8.22 -7.36
CA GLY A 138 -8.40 -7.52 -6.83
C GLY A 138 -8.82 -6.32 -7.69
N CYS A 139 -7.87 -5.49 -8.12
CA CYS A 139 -8.14 -4.34 -8.99
C CYS A 139 -8.70 -4.78 -10.36
N ASN A 140 -8.08 -5.78 -10.97
CA ASN A 140 -8.48 -6.28 -12.28
C ASN A 140 -9.89 -6.91 -12.25
N LEU A 141 -10.24 -7.63 -11.18
CA LEU A 141 -11.61 -8.13 -11.00
C LEU A 141 -12.61 -6.97 -10.84
N ALA A 142 -12.28 -5.96 -10.04
CA ALA A 142 -13.14 -4.80 -9.82
C ALA A 142 -13.41 -4.00 -11.11
N SER A 143 -12.42 -3.88 -11.99
CA SER A 143 -12.57 -3.19 -13.27
C SER A 143 -13.44 -3.94 -14.29
N ASN A 144 -13.59 -5.26 -14.15
CA ASN A 144 -14.27 -6.13 -15.12
C ASN A 144 -15.71 -6.50 -14.73
N THR A 145 -16.38 -5.68 -13.91
CA THR A 145 -17.73 -6.00 -13.38
C THR A 145 -18.89 -5.72 -14.35
N LYS A 146 -18.75 -4.77 -15.28
CA LYS A 146 -19.84 -4.35 -16.19
C LYS A 146 -20.24 -5.42 -17.20
N HIS A 147 -19.28 -6.21 -17.67
CA HIS A 147 -19.48 -7.28 -18.65
C HIS A 147 -19.00 -8.63 -18.10
N ALA A 148 -19.17 -8.83 -16.79
CA ALA A 148 -18.72 -10.03 -16.12
C ALA A 148 -19.44 -11.28 -16.66
N THR A 149 -18.67 -12.36 -16.80
CA THR A 149 -19.15 -13.67 -17.24
C THR A 149 -18.87 -14.73 -16.16
N VAL A 150 -19.33 -15.95 -16.38
CA VAL A 150 -19.00 -17.11 -15.53
C VAL A 150 -17.47 -17.27 -15.37
N GLN A 151 -16.69 -16.90 -16.40
CA GLN A 151 -15.23 -16.88 -16.32
C GLN A 151 -14.70 -15.91 -15.25
N THR A 152 -15.34 -14.75 -15.07
CA THR A 152 -14.97 -13.78 -14.01
C THR A 152 -15.19 -14.38 -12.61
N ILE A 153 -16.22 -15.19 -12.42
CA ILE A 153 -16.42 -15.93 -11.15
C ILE A 153 -15.30 -16.97 -10.94
N HIS A 154 -14.91 -17.69 -12.00
CA HIS A 154 -13.78 -18.62 -11.91
C HIS A 154 -12.47 -17.92 -11.52
N GLU A 155 -12.23 -16.73 -12.08
CA GLU A 155 -11.06 -15.90 -11.73
C GLU A 155 -11.12 -15.45 -10.25
N ALA A 156 -12.26 -14.93 -9.78
CA ALA A 156 -12.44 -14.58 -8.38
C ALA A 156 -12.22 -15.78 -7.44
N ASN A 157 -12.79 -16.93 -7.77
CA ASN A 157 -12.60 -18.18 -7.02
C ASN A 157 -11.14 -18.66 -7.06
N LYS A 158 -10.41 -18.43 -8.15
CA LYS A 158 -8.97 -18.72 -8.22
C LYS A 158 -8.18 -17.84 -7.22
N VAL A 159 -8.50 -16.55 -7.12
CA VAL A 159 -7.88 -15.65 -6.14
C VAL A 159 -8.18 -16.09 -4.71
N VAL A 160 -9.42 -16.50 -4.40
CA VAL A 160 -9.77 -17.06 -3.08
C VAL A 160 -8.95 -18.31 -2.75
N ARG A 161 -8.74 -19.21 -3.72
CA ARG A 161 -7.89 -20.39 -3.50
C ARG A 161 -6.42 -20.00 -3.25
N LYS A 162 -5.89 -19.01 -3.99
CA LYS A 162 -4.53 -18.47 -3.79
C LYS A 162 -4.37 -17.82 -2.41
N LEU A 163 -5.39 -17.09 -1.94
CA LEU A 163 -5.43 -16.54 -0.58
C LEU A 163 -5.29 -17.65 0.47
N LYS A 164 -6.03 -18.75 0.29
CA LYS A 164 -6.04 -19.88 1.23
C LYS A 164 -4.83 -20.81 1.13
N SER A 165 -4.15 -20.86 -0.02
CA SER A 165 -3.04 -21.80 -0.23
C SER A 165 -1.73 -21.35 0.40
N GLN A 166 -1.59 -20.06 0.73
CA GLN A 166 -0.37 -19.50 1.29
C GLN A 166 -0.73 -18.45 2.35
N GLN A 167 -0.31 -18.73 3.58
CA GLN A 167 -0.32 -17.75 4.65
C GLN A 167 0.76 -16.69 4.39
N VAL A 168 0.40 -15.43 4.60
CA VAL A 168 1.30 -14.28 4.46
C VAL A 168 1.12 -13.40 5.69
N THR A 169 2.24 -13.02 6.28
CA THR A 169 2.31 -12.15 7.45
C THR A 169 3.26 -11.02 7.13
N LEU A 170 2.79 -9.78 7.27
CA LEU A 170 3.60 -8.58 7.09
C LEU A 170 4.35 -8.28 8.38
N LYS A 171 5.62 -7.91 8.25
CA LYS A 171 6.51 -7.63 9.38
C LYS A 171 6.76 -6.12 9.50
N PHE A 172 6.47 -5.56 10.67
CA PHE A 172 6.81 -4.20 11.04
C PHE A 172 7.83 -4.25 12.16
N GLN A 173 9.03 -3.76 11.90
CA GLN A 173 10.19 -3.89 12.79
C GLN A 173 10.88 -2.55 12.96
N HIS A 174 11.70 -2.44 14.00
CA HIS A 174 12.56 -1.27 14.18
C HIS A 174 13.58 -1.18 13.04
N VAL A 175 13.47 -0.14 12.22
CA VAL A 175 14.26 0.00 10.97
C VAL A 175 15.53 0.84 11.13
N GLY A 176 15.77 1.45 12.29
CA GLY A 176 16.97 2.25 12.54
C GLY A 176 16.65 3.57 13.25
N LYS A 177 17.62 4.48 13.28
CA LYS A 177 17.45 5.84 13.82
C LYS A 177 16.80 6.74 12.78
N ASP A 178 16.06 7.76 13.24
CA ASP A 178 15.34 8.71 12.38
C ASP A 178 16.20 9.29 11.26
N ASP A 179 17.45 9.69 11.55
CA ASP A 179 18.37 10.28 10.58
C ASP A 179 18.80 9.34 9.44
N SER A 180 18.62 8.02 9.60
CA SER A 180 18.91 7.03 8.55
C SER A 180 17.68 6.54 7.81
N LEU A 181 16.49 6.99 8.20
CA LEU A 181 15.23 6.61 7.59
C LEU A 181 15.04 7.27 6.22
N LYS A 182 14.39 6.53 5.33
CA LYS A 182 13.96 7.00 4.01
C LYS A 182 12.72 6.25 3.55
N LEU A 183 11.94 6.87 2.70
CA LEU A 183 10.88 6.19 1.96
C LEU A 183 11.46 5.67 0.64
N VAL A 184 11.25 4.38 0.37
CA VAL A 184 11.63 3.78 -0.92
C VAL A 184 10.37 3.43 -1.69
N VAL A 185 10.24 3.99 -2.90
CA VAL A 185 9.13 3.82 -3.82
C VAL A 185 9.57 2.88 -4.93
N PHE A 186 9.02 1.68 -4.93
CA PHE A 186 9.10 0.75 -6.06
C PHE A 186 7.91 1.05 -6.97
N SER A 187 8.14 1.30 -8.25
CA SER A 187 7.07 1.56 -9.21
C SER A 187 7.28 0.78 -10.49
N ASP A 188 6.18 0.33 -11.07
CA ASP A 188 6.16 -0.38 -12.34
C ASP A 188 4.87 -0.06 -13.12
N ALA A 189 4.87 -0.27 -14.43
CA ALA A 189 3.67 -0.17 -15.26
C ALA A 189 3.65 -1.16 -16.44
N SER A 190 2.56 -1.92 -16.53
CA SER A 190 2.34 -2.87 -17.63
C SER A 190 1.46 -2.26 -18.73
N LEU A 191 2.08 -1.87 -19.84
CA LEU A 191 1.42 -1.20 -20.98
C LEU A 191 0.41 -2.10 -21.68
N GLY A 192 -0.85 -1.66 -21.76
CA GLY A 192 -1.87 -2.31 -22.59
C GLY A 192 -2.25 -3.72 -22.14
N ASN A 193 -1.95 -4.09 -20.90
CA ASN A 193 -2.10 -5.44 -20.38
C ASN A 193 -3.53 -5.78 -19.89
N LEU A 194 -4.38 -4.77 -19.77
CA LEU A 194 -5.79 -4.97 -19.41
C LEU A 194 -6.59 -5.45 -20.64
N THR A 195 -7.73 -6.08 -20.38
CA THR A 195 -8.60 -6.70 -21.40
C THR A 195 -9.05 -5.74 -22.51
N ASP A 196 -9.13 -4.44 -22.22
CA ASP A 196 -9.49 -3.39 -23.17
C ASP A 196 -8.30 -2.56 -23.68
N GLY A 197 -7.08 -3.06 -23.50
CA GLY A 197 -5.84 -2.37 -23.88
C GLY A 197 -5.46 -1.21 -22.95
N GLY A 198 -6.09 -1.10 -21.77
CA GLY A 198 -5.67 -0.20 -20.72
C GLY A 198 -4.33 -0.59 -20.10
N THR A 199 -3.66 0.39 -19.49
CA THR A 199 -2.39 0.19 -18.78
C THR A 199 -2.63 0.14 -17.29
N GLN A 200 -2.03 -0.85 -16.63
CA GLN A 200 -1.96 -0.92 -15.19
C GLN A 200 -0.66 -0.29 -14.67
N GLY A 201 -0.78 0.57 -13.66
CA GLY A 201 0.36 1.06 -12.89
C GLY A 201 0.27 0.59 -11.45
N GLY A 202 1.42 0.40 -10.81
CA GLY A 202 1.49 -0.04 -9.43
C GLY A 202 2.71 0.51 -8.72
N HIS A 203 2.59 0.62 -7.39
CA HIS A 203 3.73 0.99 -6.56
C HIS A 203 3.64 0.33 -5.18
N LEU A 204 4.82 0.14 -4.58
CA LEU A 204 5.03 -0.25 -3.19
C LEU A 204 5.92 0.80 -2.54
N ILE A 205 5.52 1.27 -1.36
CA ILE A 205 6.26 2.21 -0.54
C ILE A 205 6.62 1.52 0.76
N VAL A 206 7.92 1.52 1.07
CA VAL A 206 8.47 1.00 2.31
C VAL A 206 9.18 2.10 3.09
N LEU A 207 9.12 2.02 4.43
CA LEU A 207 10.02 2.77 5.29
C LEU A 207 11.27 1.92 5.49
N MET A 208 12.42 2.45 5.11
CA MET A 208 13.69 1.74 5.14
C MET A 208 14.71 2.52 5.95
N GLY A 209 15.53 1.81 6.72
CA GLY A 209 16.69 2.40 7.41
C GLY A 209 17.99 1.68 7.07
N GLU A 210 18.85 1.53 8.07
CA GLU A 210 20.20 1.00 7.91
C GLU A 210 20.21 -0.46 7.44
N GLY A 211 21.22 -0.82 6.64
CA GLY A 211 21.38 -2.19 6.15
C GLY A 211 20.25 -2.69 5.23
N GLY A 212 19.38 -1.80 4.73
CA GLY A 212 18.25 -2.17 3.87
C GLY A 212 17.10 -2.85 4.62
N ILE A 213 17.09 -2.78 5.96
CA ILE A 213 15.97 -3.24 6.78
C ILE A 213 14.78 -2.31 6.54
N PHE A 214 13.60 -2.88 6.31
CA PHE A 214 12.41 -2.10 5.98
C PHE A 214 11.13 -2.65 6.63
N SER A 215 10.09 -1.81 6.64
CA SER A 215 8.70 -2.18 6.91
C SER A 215 7.79 -1.65 5.79
N PRO A 216 6.81 -2.43 5.29
CA PRO A 216 5.90 -1.96 4.23
C PRO A 216 4.91 -0.93 4.79
N ILE A 217 4.62 0.13 4.03
CA ILE A 217 3.74 1.22 4.49
C ILE A 217 2.51 1.35 3.60
N CYS A 218 2.70 1.34 2.29
CA CYS A 218 1.63 1.58 1.34
C CYS A 218 1.88 0.80 0.05
N TRP A 219 0.82 0.31 -0.58
CA TRP A 219 0.90 -0.25 -1.92
C TRP A 219 -0.39 0.03 -2.68
N GLN A 220 -0.27 0.06 -3.99
CA GLN A 220 -1.40 0.27 -4.88
C GLN A 220 -1.18 -0.45 -6.20
N SER A 221 -2.30 -0.91 -6.77
CA SER A 221 -2.42 -1.30 -8.16
C SER A 221 -3.63 -0.55 -8.71
N LYS A 222 -3.45 0.24 -9.77
CA LYS A 222 -4.56 0.92 -10.42
C LYS A 222 -4.38 1.02 -11.92
N ARG A 223 -5.52 1.06 -12.61
CA ARG A 223 -5.54 1.46 -14.01
C ARG A 223 -5.11 2.91 -14.15
N ILE A 224 -4.12 3.16 -15.00
CA ILE A 224 -3.75 4.51 -15.38
C ILE A 224 -4.93 5.14 -16.12
N ARG A 225 -5.44 6.26 -15.59
CA ARG A 225 -6.69 6.88 -16.06
C ARG A 225 -6.62 7.35 -17.52
N ARG A 226 -5.44 7.76 -17.98
CA ARG A 226 -5.22 8.20 -19.37
C ARG A 226 -4.64 7.06 -20.21
N VAL A 227 -5.07 7.00 -21.47
CA VAL A 227 -4.44 6.12 -22.46
C VAL A 227 -2.99 6.58 -22.67
N VAL A 228 -2.05 5.68 -22.42
CA VAL A 228 -0.61 5.90 -22.66
C VAL A 228 -0.22 5.27 -23.99
N ARG A 229 0.81 5.86 -24.63
CA ARG A 229 1.26 5.46 -25.99
C ARG A 229 2.63 4.79 -26.00
N SER A 230 3.26 4.65 -24.85
CA SER A 230 4.58 4.05 -24.71
C SER A 230 4.77 3.52 -23.28
N THR A 231 5.69 2.56 -23.12
CA THR A 231 6.07 2.04 -21.80
C THR A 231 6.61 3.16 -20.93
N LEU A 232 7.48 4.01 -21.46
CA LEU A 232 8.00 5.19 -20.75
C LEU A 232 6.88 6.06 -20.16
N ALA A 233 5.79 6.29 -20.91
CA ALA A 233 4.66 7.07 -20.43
C ALA A 233 3.88 6.37 -19.30
N GLY A 234 3.73 5.05 -19.37
CA GLY A 234 3.14 4.24 -18.29
C GLY A 234 3.98 4.30 -17.03
N GLU A 235 5.27 4.00 -17.16
CA GLU A 235 6.24 3.99 -16.06
C GLU A 235 6.36 5.33 -15.36
N THR A 236 6.47 6.41 -16.14
CA THR A 236 6.55 7.77 -15.58
C THR A 236 5.33 8.10 -14.73
N LEU A 237 4.13 7.66 -15.16
CA LEU A 237 2.90 7.93 -14.44
C LEU A 237 2.73 7.06 -13.20
N ALA A 238 3.14 5.79 -13.26
CA ALA A 238 3.15 4.93 -12.09
C ALA A 238 4.14 5.45 -11.03
N LEU A 239 5.32 5.89 -11.47
CA LEU A 239 6.30 6.51 -10.59
C LEU A 239 5.80 7.83 -10.00
N ALA A 240 5.22 8.73 -10.80
CA ALA A 240 4.66 9.99 -10.32
C ALA A 240 3.61 9.75 -9.23
N ASP A 241 2.72 8.78 -9.43
CA ASP A 241 1.70 8.43 -8.45
C ASP A 241 2.29 7.84 -7.16
N GLY A 242 3.33 7.03 -7.26
CA GLY A 242 4.07 6.54 -6.10
C GLY A 242 4.79 7.65 -5.34
N ILE A 243 5.34 8.63 -6.06
CA ILE A 243 5.98 9.83 -5.48
C ILE A 243 4.96 10.67 -4.72
N ASP A 244 3.76 10.90 -5.26
CA ASP A 244 2.71 11.66 -4.58
C ASP A 244 2.34 11.03 -3.24
N ASN A 245 2.15 9.71 -3.21
CA ASN A 245 1.89 8.98 -1.96
C ASN A 245 3.09 9.02 -1.01
N ALA A 246 4.33 8.96 -1.52
CA ALA A 246 5.52 9.06 -0.68
C ALA A 246 5.69 10.46 -0.06
N ILE A 247 5.38 11.53 -0.79
CA ILE A 247 5.40 12.89 -0.27
C ILE A 247 4.33 13.06 0.83
N PHE A 248 3.13 12.52 0.62
CA PHE A 248 2.09 12.49 1.65
C PHE A 248 2.59 11.79 2.92
N LEU A 249 3.16 10.58 2.78
CA LEU A 249 3.69 9.80 3.90
C LEU A 249 4.87 10.49 4.60
N ALA A 250 5.78 11.13 3.86
CA ALA A 250 6.89 11.90 4.45
C ALA A 250 6.38 13.11 5.26
N THR A 251 5.32 13.76 4.77
CA THR A 251 4.68 14.90 5.44
C THR A 251 3.98 14.44 6.72
N LEU A 252 3.23 13.32 6.64
CA LEU A 252 2.59 12.70 7.80
C LEU A 252 3.61 12.24 8.83
N PHE A 253 4.72 11.61 8.40
CA PHE A 253 5.80 11.20 9.29
C PHE A 253 6.40 12.39 10.03
N SER A 254 6.72 13.48 9.33
CA SER A 254 7.24 14.70 9.97
C SER A 254 6.27 15.22 11.03
N GLU A 255 4.97 15.26 10.74
CA GLU A 255 3.95 15.71 11.69
C GLU A 255 3.86 14.76 12.90
N LEU A 256 3.82 13.45 12.67
CA LEU A 256 3.66 12.44 13.72
C LEU A 256 4.93 12.18 14.54
N THR A 257 6.06 12.78 14.18
CA THR A 257 7.31 12.70 14.96
C THR A 257 7.65 14.02 15.64
N THR A 258 7.36 15.16 14.98
CA THR A 258 7.80 16.50 15.44
C THR A 258 6.66 17.48 15.73
N GLY A 259 5.41 17.11 15.46
CA GLY A 259 4.27 18.02 15.51
C GLY A 259 4.24 19.06 14.39
N GLU A 260 5.18 19.01 13.44
CA GLU A 260 5.32 19.95 12.33
C GLU A 260 5.49 19.21 11.00
N THR A 261 4.83 19.67 9.94
CA THR A 261 4.81 18.97 8.64
C THR A 261 6.10 19.12 7.81
N LYS A 262 7.04 19.98 8.23
CA LYS A 262 8.23 20.35 7.44
C LYS A 262 9.57 20.21 8.17
N ARG A 263 9.56 19.78 9.43
CA ARG A 263 10.75 19.81 10.29
C ARG A 263 11.66 18.60 10.09
N HIS A 264 11.08 17.41 9.91
CA HIS A 264 11.82 16.17 9.69
C HIS A 264 11.23 15.41 8.49
N ILE A 265 11.62 15.84 7.28
CA ILE A 265 11.10 15.29 6.05
C ILE A 265 11.97 14.10 5.63
N LEU A 266 11.37 12.91 5.60
CA LEU A 266 12.04 11.72 5.12
C LEU A 266 12.46 11.88 3.65
N PRO A 267 13.72 11.57 3.30
CA PRO A 267 14.14 11.52 1.91
C PRO A 267 13.40 10.41 1.15
N VAL A 268 13.05 10.68 -0.11
CA VAL A 268 12.42 9.70 -1.00
C VAL A 268 13.45 9.13 -1.98
N VAL A 269 13.52 7.81 -2.09
CA VAL A 269 14.29 7.09 -3.10
C VAL A 269 13.32 6.34 -3.99
N CYS A 270 13.46 6.46 -5.30
CA CYS A 270 12.62 5.73 -6.24
C CYS A 270 13.39 4.61 -6.92
N VAL A 271 12.73 3.49 -7.17
CA VAL A 271 13.27 2.29 -7.82
C VAL A 271 12.35 1.91 -8.99
N THR A 272 12.93 1.83 -10.18
CA THR A 272 12.25 1.42 -11.42
C THR A 272 13.17 0.47 -12.18
N ASP A 273 12.63 -0.46 -12.93
CA ASP A 273 13.38 -1.31 -13.85
C ASP A 273 13.41 -0.73 -15.28
N ASN A 274 12.75 0.41 -15.52
CA ASN A 274 12.75 1.08 -16.79
C ASN A 274 13.95 2.03 -16.96
N TYR A 275 15.00 1.56 -17.66
CA TYR A 275 16.19 2.37 -17.92
C TYR A 275 15.88 3.66 -18.70
N SER A 276 14.89 3.65 -19.61
CA SER A 276 14.51 4.84 -20.39
C SER A 276 13.94 5.94 -19.49
N LEU A 277 13.24 5.59 -18.41
CA LEU A 277 12.76 6.54 -17.41
C LEU A 277 13.93 7.17 -16.64
N VAL A 278 14.87 6.33 -16.20
CA VAL A 278 16.06 6.79 -15.49
C VAL A 278 16.88 7.74 -16.36
N ASP A 279 17.10 7.40 -17.64
CA ASP A 279 17.79 8.26 -18.59
C ASP A 279 17.02 9.57 -18.82
N ALA A 280 15.70 9.51 -19.04
CA ALA A 280 14.89 10.70 -19.26
C ALA A 280 14.90 11.68 -18.08
N LEU A 281 14.98 11.16 -16.84
CA LEU A 281 15.08 11.96 -15.61
C LEU A 281 16.47 12.57 -15.39
N LYS A 282 17.53 11.96 -15.93
CA LYS A 282 18.92 12.49 -15.85
C LYS A 282 19.28 13.40 -17.03
N SER A 283 18.67 13.16 -18.19
CA SER A 283 19.02 13.81 -19.45
C SER A 283 18.52 15.25 -19.53
N THR A 284 19.26 16.11 -20.22
CA THR A 284 18.80 17.46 -20.61
C THR A 284 17.95 17.43 -21.90
N LYS A 285 17.92 16.30 -22.61
CA LYS A 285 17.11 16.14 -23.82
C LYS A 285 15.64 16.03 -23.45
N SER A 286 14.80 16.74 -24.19
CA SER A 286 13.35 16.64 -24.03
C SER A 286 12.81 15.37 -24.67
N VAL A 287 11.94 14.65 -23.95
CA VAL A 287 11.17 13.53 -24.50
C VAL A 287 10.25 14.01 -25.61
N THR A 288 10.07 13.27 -26.69
CA THR A 288 9.28 13.72 -27.86
C THR A 288 7.83 14.05 -27.50
N GLU A 289 7.17 13.21 -26.71
CA GLU A 289 5.78 13.35 -26.26
C GLU A 289 5.59 14.56 -25.33
N LYS A 290 4.90 15.61 -25.81
CA LYS A 290 4.75 16.90 -25.09
C LYS A 290 4.09 16.80 -23.71
N ARG A 291 3.05 15.97 -23.55
CA ARG A 291 2.37 15.81 -22.25
C ARG A 291 3.28 15.10 -21.24
N LEU A 292 3.98 14.07 -21.68
CA LEU A 292 4.93 13.34 -20.86
C LEU A 292 6.09 14.23 -20.37
N ARG A 293 6.51 15.23 -21.17
CA ARG A 293 7.51 16.22 -20.73
C ARG A 293 7.09 16.94 -19.45
N LEU A 294 5.81 17.21 -19.26
CA LEU A 294 5.31 17.90 -18.06
C LEU A 294 5.51 17.01 -16.82
N GLU A 295 5.14 15.73 -16.91
CA GLU A 295 5.34 14.76 -15.82
C GLU A 295 6.82 14.62 -15.46
N ILE A 296 7.67 14.43 -16.48
CA ILE A 296 9.12 14.31 -16.30
C ILE A 296 9.70 15.59 -15.68
N SER A 297 9.22 16.76 -16.09
CA SER A 297 9.67 18.03 -15.53
C SER A 297 9.25 18.18 -14.07
N SER A 298 8.04 17.76 -13.72
CA SER A 298 7.55 17.73 -12.32
C SER A 298 8.42 16.84 -11.44
N ILE A 299 8.77 15.64 -11.91
CA ILE A 299 9.68 14.74 -11.16
C ILE A 299 11.08 15.35 -11.05
N LYS A 300 11.60 15.98 -12.12
CA LYS A 300 12.90 16.68 -12.08
C LYS A 300 12.92 17.83 -11.09
N GLU A 301 11.83 18.59 -10.97
CA GLU A 301 11.70 19.66 -9.99
C GLU A 301 11.80 19.11 -8.56
N LEU A 302 11.15 17.97 -8.27
CA LEU A 302 11.25 17.29 -6.98
C LEU A 302 12.66 16.76 -6.68
N ILE A 303 13.40 16.31 -7.70
CA ILE A 303 14.81 15.93 -7.58
C ILE A 303 15.67 17.18 -7.27
N GLN A 304 15.46 18.28 -8.00
CA GLN A 304 16.19 19.54 -7.80
C GLN A 304 15.93 20.11 -6.40
N ALA A 305 14.69 20.07 -5.94
CA ALA A 305 14.27 20.48 -4.60
C ALA A 305 14.71 19.51 -3.48
N GLN A 306 15.47 18.46 -3.81
CA GLN A 306 15.97 17.43 -2.88
C GLN A 306 14.84 16.72 -2.11
N ARG A 307 13.62 16.68 -2.67
CA ARG A 307 12.52 15.85 -2.16
C ARG A 307 12.70 14.40 -2.56
N ILE A 308 13.19 14.18 -3.78
CA ILE A 308 13.64 12.89 -4.27
C ILE A 308 15.17 12.87 -4.23
N GLN A 309 15.72 12.05 -3.35
CA GLN A 309 17.16 11.93 -3.16
C GLN A 309 17.83 11.19 -4.32
N ARG A 310 17.22 10.10 -4.79
CA ARG A 310 17.77 9.24 -5.86
C ARG A 310 16.68 8.56 -6.67
N ILE A 311 16.98 8.34 -7.95
CA ILE A 311 16.28 7.38 -8.82
C ILE A 311 17.26 6.26 -9.12
N LEU A 312 16.92 5.04 -8.69
CA LEU A 312 17.69 3.83 -8.88
C LEU A 312 17.07 2.98 -9.97
N TRP A 313 17.93 2.39 -10.80
CA TRP A 313 17.53 1.35 -11.73
C TRP A 313 17.75 -0.01 -11.06
N SER A 314 16.75 -0.88 -11.09
CA SER A 314 16.88 -2.29 -10.69
C SER A 314 16.63 -3.22 -11.87
N THR A 315 17.01 -4.48 -11.75
CA THR A 315 16.55 -5.48 -12.71
C THR A 315 15.08 -5.81 -12.46
N THR A 316 14.34 -6.28 -13.48
CA THR A 316 12.94 -6.74 -13.32
C THR A 316 12.82 -7.86 -12.28
N LYS A 317 13.87 -8.68 -12.10
CA LYS A 317 13.88 -9.77 -11.10
C LYS A 317 13.89 -9.27 -9.66
N GLU A 318 14.38 -8.05 -9.43
CA GLU A 318 14.48 -7.43 -8.10
C GLU A 318 13.36 -6.40 -7.87
N GLN A 319 12.55 -6.15 -8.89
CA GLN A 319 11.47 -5.16 -8.86
C GLN A 319 10.30 -5.69 -8.02
N LEU A 320 10.09 -5.10 -6.86
CA LEU A 320 9.04 -5.50 -5.93
C LEU A 320 7.62 -5.11 -6.40
N ALA A 321 7.53 -4.14 -7.32
CA ALA A 321 6.25 -3.65 -7.84
C ALA A 321 5.69 -4.45 -9.05
N ASP A 322 6.45 -5.36 -9.66
CA ASP A 322 6.07 -6.10 -10.88
C ASP A 322 4.73 -6.86 -10.71
N CYS A 323 4.57 -7.60 -9.60
CA CYS A 323 3.34 -8.33 -9.31
C CYS A 323 2.11 -7.43 -9.06
N LEU A 324 2.31 -6.12 -8.94
CA LEU A 324 1.24 -5.15 -8.78
C LEU A 324 0.67 -4.69 -10.13
N THR A 325 1.30 -5.00 -11.26
CA THR A 325 0.89 -4.47 -12.56
C THR A 325 0.49 -5.55 -13.54
N GLU A 326 1.02 -6.77 -13.41
CA GLU A 326 0.87 -7.81 -14.41
C GLU A 326 0.06 -9.04 -13.94
N LYS A 327 -0.82 -9.53 -14.84
CA LYS A 327 -1.60 -10.75 -14.61
C LYS A 327 -0.70 -11.98 -14.63
N GLY A 328 -0.60 -12.67 -13.50
CA GLY A 328 0.16 -13.92 -13.41
C GLY A 328 1.65 -13.72 -13.14
N ALA A 329 2.09 -12.48 -12.94
CA ALA A 329 3.40 -12.19 -12.37
C ALA A 329 3.56 -12.86 -11.00
N SER A 330 4.78 -13.31 -10.73
CA SER A 330 5.09 -14.03 -9.49
C SER A 330 5.22 -13.07 -8.33
N GLY A 331 4.31 -13.15 -7.36
CA GLY A 331 4.43 -12.41 -6.11
C GLY A 331 5.57 -12.90 -5.19
N LEU A 332 6.30 -13.96 -5.55
CA LEU A 332 7.28 -14.60 -4.66
C LEU A 332 8.39 -13.66 -4.22
N VAL A 333 8.93 -12.84 -5.12
CA VAL A 333 10.02 -11.90 -4.80
C VAL A 333 9.55 -10.88 -3.76
N LEU A 334 8.37 -10.30 -3.99
CA LEU A 334 7.72 -9.40 -3.04
C LEU A 334 7.48 -10.08 -1.69
N LEU A 335 6.88 -11.27 -1.68
CA LEU A 335 6.55 -11.99 -0.45
C LEU A 335 7.80 -12.38 0.34
N GLN A 336 8.90 -12.77 -0.33
CA GLN A 336 10.18 -13.04 0.30
C GLN A 336 10.77 -11.77 0.93
N ALA A 337 10.75 -10.66 0.21
CA ALA A 337 11.22 -9.37 0.74
C ALA A 337 10.41 -8.94 1.97
N LEU A 338 9.08 -9.06 1.93
CA LEU A 338 8.19 -8.72 3.04
C LEU A 338 8.38 -9.64 4.26
N SER A 339 8.59 -10.93 4.03
CA SER A 339 8.85 -11.89 5.10
C SER A 339 10.21 -11.64 5.78
N ASN A 340 11.24 -11.32 5.00
CA ASN A 340 12.58 -11.04 5.51
C ASN A 340 12.67 -9.64 6.14
N GLY A 341 11.83 -8.71 5.68
CA GLY A 341 11.90 -7.29 6.05
C GLY A 341 13.22 -6.64 5.65
N LYS A 342 13.86 -7.12 4.58
CA LYS A 342 15.15 -6.62 4.11
C LYS A 342 15.19 -6.60 2.59
N TRP A 343 15.67 -5.49 2.03
CA TRP A 343 15.93 -5.35 0.62
C TRP A 343 17.15 -4.46 0.42
N GLN A 344 18.07 -4.89 -0.44
CA GLN A 344 19.22 -4.11 -0.86
C GLN A 344 19.35 -4.29 -2.37
N LEU A 345 19.61 -3.19 -3.06
CA LEU A 345 20.07 -3.25 -4.44
C LEU A 345 21.55 -3.64 -4.41
N GLU A 346 21.90 -4.74 -5.09
CA GLU A 346 23.29 -5.20 -5.18
C GLU A 346 24.20 -4.21 -5.92
#